data_AF-A0A6N9HPU2-F1
#
_entry.id   AF-A0A6N9HPU2-F1
#
_cell.length_a   1.000
_cell.length_b   1.000
_cell.length_c   1.000
_cell.angle_alpha   90.00
_cell.angle_beta   90.00
_cell.angle_gamma   90.00
#
_symmetry.space_group_name_H-M   'P 1'
#
loop_
_entity.id
_entity.type
_entity.pdbx_description
1 polymer ?
#
loop_
_entity_poly.entity_id
_entity_poly.type
_entity_poly.pdbx_seq_one_letter_code
_entity_poly.pdbx_strand_id
1 'polypeptide(L)'
;MALLKKLLAFRDPHRAARESLHRQAIERTRLDPLQNAKAGSRELIRIVSEQLHSRGDTRPESLLCALGALAGFACQVSARTNAFAHGMPQRDYLAEDLGLLLFGMEYSVWGLVAGAARHNGCLQFPEPAEIWAHVGKTVGTPEFGIPRVPGQHAARQLPADYLRLFWPMLKPVIARYCSNPAHWPIMCSLALQQAIEKVQGRIDAEMAMRMALESALPMARIHADFS
;
A
#
# COMPACT_ATOMS: atom_id res chain seq x y z
N MET A 1 -2.88 -17.52 -19.86
CA MET A 1 -3.49 -16.27 -20.40
C MET A 1 -5.02 -16.23 -20.42
N ALA A 2 -5.74 -17.36 -20.57
CA ALA A 2 -7.22 -17.35 -20.59
C ALA A 2 -7.89 -17.07 -19.24
N LEU A 3 -7.26 -17.48 -18.13
CA LEU A 3 -7.77 -17.25 -16.76
C LEU A 3 -7.65 -15.77 -16.33
N LEU A 4 -6.54 -15.11 -16.71
CA LEU A 4 -6.30 -13.69 -16.45
C LEU A 4 -7.22 -12.81 -17.31
N LYS A 5 -7.49 -13.20 -18.56
CA LYS A 5 -8.55 -12.57 -19.37
C LYS A 5 -9.94 -12.80 -18.78
N LYS A 6 -10.26 -13.94 -18.15
CA LYS A 6 -11.55 -14.11 -17.45
C LYS A 6 -11.67 -13.28 -16.16
N LEU A 7 -10.58 -13.10 -15.42
CA LEU A 7 -10.51 -12.22 -14.25
C LEU A 7 -10.55 -10.71 -14.61
N LEU A 8 -10.04 -10.34 -15.80
CA LEU A 8 -10.08 -8.97 -16.32
C LEU A 8 -11.31 -8.66 -17.18
N ALA A 9 -11.96 -9.66 -17.78
CA ALA A 9 -13.09 -9.49 -18.71
C ALA A 9 -14.47 -9.70 -18.08
N PHE A 10 -14.56 -10.07 -16.81
CA PHE A 10 -15.82 -9.92 -16.09
C PHE A 10 -15.95 -8.45 -15.70
N ARG A 11 -16.58 -7.66 -16.58
CA ARG A 11 -17.01 -6.30 -16.29
C ARG A 11 -18.18 -6.42 -15.31
N ASP A 12 -17.86 -6.75 -14.06
CA ASP A 12 -18.82 -6.86 -12.98
C ASP A 12 -19.52 -5.50 -12.82
N PRO A 13 -20.84 -5.41 -13.03
CA PRO A 13 -21.57 -4.16 -12.83
C PRO A 13 -21.43 -3.64 -11.39
N HIS A 14 -21.20 -4.52 -10.40
CA HIS A 14 -20.90 -4.10 -9.02
C HIS A 14 -19.52 -3.49 -8.88
N ARG A 15 -18.51 -3.98 -9.61
CA ARG A 15 -17.17 -3.36 -9.65
C ARG A 15 -17.23 -1.97 -10.26
N ALA A 16 -17.92 -1.81 -11.39
CA ALA A 16 -18.08 -0.50 -12.03
C ALA A 16 -18.86 0.48 -11.12
N ALA A 17 -19.89 -0.02 -10.42
CA ALA A 17 -20.64 0.77 -9.44
C ALA A 17 -19.79 1.15 -8.22
N ARG A 18 -18.93 0.27 -7.70
CA ARG A 18 -18.02 0.55 -6.57
C ARG A 18 -16.88 1.49 -6.96
N GLU A 19 -16.25 1.28 -8.12
CA GLU A 19 -15.30 2.23 -8.69
C GLU A 19 -15.95 3.60 -8.90
N SER A 20 -17.21 3.63 -9.35
CA SER A 20 -17.99 4.87 -9.49
C SER A 20 -18.34 5.50 -8.14
N LEU A 21 -18.73 4.73 -7.11
CA LEU A 21 -19.00 5.24 -5.77
C LEU A 21 -17.74 5.77 -5.09
N HIS A 22 -16.62 5.08 -5.23
CA HIS A 22 -15.34 5.51 -4.70
C HIS A 22 -14.81 6.73 -5.46
N ARG A 23 -14.92 6.73 -6.80
CA ARG A 23 -14.61 7.89 -7.62
C ARG A 23 -15.54 9.06 -7.27
N GLN A 24 -16.82 8.83 -7.02
CA GLN A 24 -17.76 9.84 -6.54
C GLN A 24 -17.42 10.31 -5.13
N ALA A 25 -16.94 9.45 -4.24
CA ALA A 25 -16.46 9.87 -2.91
C ALA A 25 -15.21 10.76 -3.04
N ILE A 26 -14.29 10.43 -3.94
CA ILE A 26 -13.12 11.26 -4.26
C ILE A 26 -13.54 12.56 -4.97
N GLU A 27 -14.45 12.50 -5.95
CA GLU A 27 -14.88 13.62 -6.80
C GLU A 27 -15.83 14.58 -6.11
N ARG A 28 -16.74 14.09 -5.24
CA ARG A 28 -17.55 14.94 -4.33
C ARG A 28 -16.67 15.74 -3.37
N THR A 29 -15.39 15.39 -3.28
CA THR A 29 -14.40 16.06 -2.44
C THR A 29 -13.36 16.82 -3.27
N ARG A 30 -13.64 17.17 -4.54
CA ARG A 30 -12.69 17.94 -5.38
C ARG A 30 -12.58 19.40 -4.93
N LEU A 31 -11.50 19.71 -4.20
CA LEU A 31 -10.44 20.65 -4.62
C LEU A 31 -9.23 20.70 -3.66
N ASP A 32 -9.26 20.02 -2.52
CA ASP A 32 -8.18 20.06 -1.49
C ASP A 32 -7.58 18.70 -1.02
N PRO A 33 -8.27 17.53 -1.09
CA PRO A 33 -7.76 16.29 -0.47
C PRO A 33 -6.50 15.69 -1.09
N LEU A 34 -6.35 15.74 -2.42
CA LEU A 34 -5.13 15.22 -3.05
C LEU A 34 -3.92 16.14 -2.76
N GLN A 35 -4.15 17.44 -2.61
CA GLN A 35 -3.10 18.37 -2.19
C GLN A 35 -2.65 18.06 -0.76
N ASN A 36 -3.61 17.88 0.16
CA ASN A 36 -3.33 17.49 1.53
C ASN A 36 -2.68 16.10 1.63
N ALA A 37 -3.10 15.12 0.83
CA ALA A 37 -2.46 13.81 0.77
C ALA A 37 -1.02 13.91 0.25
N LYS A 38 -0.74 14.77 -0.74
CA LYS A 38 0.63 15.05 -1.23
C LYS A 38 1.48 15.79 -0.20
N ALA A 39 0.92 16.73 0.55
CA ALA A 39 1.64 17.43 1.62
C ALA A 39 1.94 16.47 2.78
N GLY A 40 0.94 15.69 3.19
CA GLY A 40 1.07 14.69 4.22
C GLY A 40 2.04 13.57 3.85
N SER A 41 2.08 13.13 2.60
CA SER A 41 3.00 12.08 2.18
C SER A 41 4.47 12.48 2.31
N ARG A 42 4.81 13.75 2.02
CA ARG A 42 6.15 14.32 2.28
C ARG A 42 6.49 14.31 3.77
N GLU A 43 5.51 14.60 4.62
CA GLU A 43 5.68 14.54 6.07
C GLU A 43 5.86 13.10 6.57
N LEU A 44 5.10 12.13 6.04
CA LEU A 44 5.24 10.72 6.39
C LEU A 44 6.63 10.18 6.05
N ILE A 45 7.11 10.39 4.82
CA ILE A 45 8.43 9.91 4.43
C ILE A 45 9.53 10.56 5.27
N ARG A 46 9.37 11.84 5.63
CA ARG A 46 10.29 12.55 6.52
C ARG A 46 10.34 11.92 7.90
N ILE A 47 9.19 11.76 8.56
CA ILE A 47 9.09 11.17 9.91
C ILE A 47 9.64 9.74 9.91
N VAL A 48 9.21 8.88 8.96
CA VAL A 48 9.68 7.49 8.88
C VAL A 48 11.19 7.45 8.65
N SER A 49 11.71 8.27 7.74
CA SER A 49 13.16 8.36 7.51
C SER A 49 13.90 8.76 8.79
N GLU A 50 13.51 9.86 9.44
CA GLU A 50 14.17 10.34 10.66
C GLU A 50 14.14 9.30 11.79
N GLN A 51 13.00 8.64 11.98
CA GLN A 51 12.87 7.60 12.99
C GLN A 51 13.74 6.38 12.70
N LEU A 52 13.83 5.92 11.45
CA LEU A 52 14.76 4.85 11.05
C LEU A 52 16.22 5.27 11.29
N HIS A 53 16.61 6.48 10.88
CA HIS A 53 17.97 7.00 11.07
C HIS A 53 18.33 7.12 12.55
N SER A 54 17.41 7.60 13.40
CA SER A 54 17.62 7.70 14.86
C SER A 54 17.88 6.34 15.53
N ARG A 55 17.41 5.25 14.89
CA ARG A 55 17.61 3.86 15.32
C ARG A 55 18.85 3.22 14.66
N GLY A 56 19.66 4.01 13.96
CA GLY A 56 20.82 3.54 13.21
C GLY A 56 20.45 2.67 12.01
N ASP A 57 19.23 2.78 11.48
CA ASP A 57 18.81 2.10 10.26
C ASP A 57 18.77 3.06 9.07
N THR A 58 19.78 2.96 8.21
CA THR A 58 19.92 3.79 6.99
C THR A 58 19.62 3.01 5.71
N ARG A 59 19.11 1.78 5.85
CA ARG A 59 18.84 0.87 4.73
C ARG A 59 17.67 1.38 3.89
N PRO A 60 17.83 1.54 2.58
CA PRO A 60 16.73 1.89 1.70
C PRO A 60 15.62 0.83 1.73
N GLU A 61 16.00 -0.43 1.97
CA GLU A 61 15.09 -1.56 2.11
C GLU A 61 14.12 -1.38 3.28
N SER A 62 14.64 -0.92 4.43
CA SER A 62 13.82 -0.66 5.62
C SER A 62 12.79 0.44 5.39
N LEU A 63 13.16 1.49 4.65
CA LEU A 63 12.23 2.57 4.28
C LEU A 63 11.10 2.06 3.36
N LEU A 64 11.45 1.31 2.30
CA LEU A 64 10.47 0.71 1.40
C LEU A 64 9.55 -0.28 2.12
N CYS A 65 10.11 -1.12 2.98
CA CYS A 65 9.39 -2.10 3.75
C CYS A 65 8.39 -1.45 4.72
N ALA A 66 8.83 -0.42 5.47
CA ALA A 66 7.99 0.33 6.39
C ALA A 66 6.85 1.08 5.68
N LEU A 67 7.14 1.79 4.59
CA LEU A 67 6.13 2.54 3.85
C LEU A 67 5.19 1.61 3.07
N GLY A 68 5.68 0.48 2.58
CA GLY A 68 4.87 -0.58 2.00
C GLY A 68 3.86 -1.12 3.02
N ALA A 69 4.33 -1.46 4.22
CA ALA A 69 3.49 -1.91 5.32
C ALA A 69 2.38 -0.91 5.66
N LEU A 70 2.74 0.38 5.79
CA LEU A 70 1.80 1.48 6.07
C LEU A 70 0.76 1.67 4.96
N ALA A 71 1.17 1.59 3.69
CA ALA A 71 0.27 1.70 2.55
C ALA A 71 -0.75 0.55 2.52
N GLY A 72 -0.28 -0.69 2.70
CA GLY A 72 -1.14 -1.86 2.80
C GLY A 72 -2.13 -1.80 3.94
N PHE A 73 -1.66 -1.46 5.14
CA PHE A 73 -2.53 -1.36 6.31
C PHE A 73 -3.54 -0.22 6.19
N ALA A 74 -3.16 0.92 5.61
CA ALA A 74 -4.10 2.01 5.32
C ALA A 74 -5.23 1.56 4.38
N CYS A 75 -4.94 0.72 3.37
CA CYS A 75 -5.98 0.11 2.53
C CYS A 75 -6.99 -0.67 3.36
N GLN A 76 -6.51 -1.48 4.31
CA GLN A 76 -7.38 -2.25 5.19
C GLN A 76 -8.26 -1.36 6.08
N VAL A 77 -7.66 -0.33 6.69
CA VAL A 77 -8.38 0.61 7.57
C VAL A 77 -9.48 1.33 6.79
N SER A 78 -9.17 1.79 5.58
CA SER A 78 -10.13 2.41 4.67
C SER A 78 -11.28 1.46 4.34
N ALA A 79 -10.98 0.26 3.85
CA ALA A 79 -11.97 -0.74 3.48
C ALA A 79 -12.87 -1.16 4.67
N ARG A 80 -12.29 -1.33 5.87
CA ARG A 80 -13.05 -1.64 7.09
C ARG A 80 -13.97 -0.50 7.52
N THR A 81 -13.48 0.74 7.47
CA THR A 81 -14.28 1.93 7.81
C THR A 81 -15.47 2.05 6.87
N ASN A 82 -15.24 1.81 5.58
CA ASN A 82 -16.26 1.86 4.54
C ASN A 82 -17.29 0.72 4.71
N ALA A 83 -16.86 -0.51 5.00
CA ALA A 83 -17.76 -1.63 5.32
C ALA A 83 -18.67 -1.32 6.51
N PHE A 84 -18.09 -0.75 7.58
CA PHE A 84 -18.83 -0.35 8.78
C PHE A 84 -19.87 0.73 8.48
N ALA A 85 -19.51 1.76 7.71
CA ALA A 85 -20.41 2.84 7.33
C ALA A 85 -21.62 2.35 6.50
N HIS A 86 -21.46 1.25 5.76
CA HIS A 86 -22.52 0.65 4.95
C HIS A 86 -23.26 -0.51 5.63
N GLY A 87 -22.99 -0.80 6.91
CA GLY A 87 -23.66 -1.87 7.65
C GLY A 87 -23.43 -3.27 7.08
N MET A 88 -22.35 -3.47 6.31
CA MET A 88 -22.07 -4.73 5.62
C MET A 88 -21.22 -5.68 6.49
N PRO A 89 -21.34 -7.00 6.32
CA PRO A 89 -20.42 -7.95 6.93
C PRO A 89 -18.98 -7.64 6.52
N GLN A 90 -18.09 -7.51 7.49
CA GLN A 90 -16.70 -7.10 7.28
C GLN A 90 -15.97 -7.97 6.24
N ARG A 91 -16.33 -9.25 6.11
CA ARG A 91 -15.64 -10.21 5.24
C ARG A 91 -15.89 -9.97 3.75
N ASP A 92 -17.11 -9.60 3.37
CA ASP A 92 -17.55 -9.56 1.97
C ASP A 92 -17.07 -8.29 1.27
N TYR A 93 -17.07 -7.18 2.00
CA TYR A 93 -16.67 -5.87 1.48
C TYR A 93 -15.14 -5.68 1.46
N LEU A 94 -14.44 -6.27 2.45
CA LEU A 94 -13.00 -6.11 2.62
C LEU A 94 -12.21 -6.69 1.44
N ALA A 95 -12.61 -7.83 0.89
CA ALA A 95 -11.86 -8.48 -0.19
C ALA A 95 -11.85 -7.64 -1.48
N GLU A 96 -13.00 -7.08 -1.86
CA GLU A 96 -13.16 -6.33 -3.11
C GLU A 96 -12.58 -4.92 -3.02
N ASP A 97 -12.84 -4.20 -1.92
CA ASP A 97 -12.26 -2.87 -1.69
C ASP A 97 -10.74 -2.93 -1.57
N LEU A 98 -10.19 -3.95 -0.90
CA LEU A 98 -8.74 -4.14 -0.86
C LEU A 98 -8.15 -4.35 -2.25
N GLY A 99 -8.82 -5.13 -3.11
CA GLY A 99 -8.40 -5.32 -4.49
C GLY A 99 -8.32 -4.00 -5.26
N LEU A 100 -9.33 -3.13 -5.11
CA LEU A 100 -9.35 -1.81 -5.73
C LEU A 100 -8.25 -0.89 -5.18
N LEU A 101 -8.14 -0.76 -3.86
CA LEU A 101 -7.17 0.11 -3.20
C LEU A 101 -5.72 -0.31 -3.48
N LEU A 102 -5.46 -1.62 -3.59
CA LEU A 102 -4.12 -2.13 -3.85
C LEU A 102 -3.77 -2.15 -5.34
N PHE A 103 -4.71 -2.41 -6.25
CA PHE A 103 -4.39 -2.65 -7.67
C PHE A 103 -5.33 -2.01 -8.71
N GLY A 104 -6.58 -1.72 -8.33
CA GLY A 104 -7.64 -1.45 -9.31
C GLY A 104 -7.83 0.02 -9.68
N MET A 105 -7.35 0.97 -8.86
CA MET A 105 -7.63 2.41 -9.02
C MET A 105 -6.41 3.19 -9.51
N GLU A 106 -6.65 4.41 -10.02
CA GLU A 106 -5.59 5.34 -10.48
C GLU A 106 -4.53 5.59 -9.40
N TYR A 107 -4.96 5.87 -8.16
CA TYR A 107 -4.10 6.09 -7.00
C TYR A 107 -3.95 4.83 -6.13
N SER A 108 -4.08 3.63 -6.72
CA SER A 108 -3.82 2.38 -6.01
C SER A 108 -2.35 2.25 -5.64
N VAL A 109 -2.06 1.42 -4.64
CA VAL A 109 -0.67 1.13 -4.23
C VAL A 109 0.17 0.69 -5.45
N TRP A 110 -0.33 -0.28 -6.21
CA TRP A 110 0.35 -0.75 -7.42
C TRP A 110 0.47 0.32 -8.48
N GLY A 111 -0.58 1.11 -8.74
CA GLY A 111 -0.54 2.17 -9.77
C GLY A 111 0.57 3.19 -9.51
N LEU A 112 0.68 3.66 -8.26
CA LEU A 112 1.70 4.64 -7.86
C LEU A 112 3.11 4.04 -7.82
N VAL A 113 3.25 2.83 -7.27
CA VAL A 113 4.53 2.11 -7.22
C VAL A 113 5.04 1.77 -8.61
N ALA A 114 4.18 1.26 -9.51
CA ALA A 114 4.53 0.95 -10.88
C ALA A 114 4.90 2.21 -11.68
N GLY A 115 4.21 3.32 -11.44
CA GLY A 115 4.56 4.62 -12.01
C GLY A 115 5.98 5.05 -11.65
N ALA A 116 6.33 5.02 -10.35
CA ALA A 116 7.68 5.36 -9.88
C ALA A 116 8.74 4.37 -10.37
N ALA A 117 8.47 3.06 -10.30
CA ALA A 117 9.41 2.04 -10.78
C ALA A 117 9.71 2.23 -12.28
N ARG A 118 8.69 2.50 -13.09
CA ARG A 118 8.85 2.81 -14.52
C ARG A 118 9.71 4.04 -14.74
N HIS A 119 9.44 5.11 -13.99
CA HIS A 119 10.24 6.34 -14.06
C HIS A 119 11.72 6.08 -13.74
N ASN A 120 11.98 5.14 -12.83
CA ASN A 120 13.31 4.69 -12.44
C ASN A 120 13.92 3.61 -13.37
N GLY A 121 13.35 3.38 -14.55
CA GLY A 121 13.91 2.47 -15.55
C GLY A 121 13.50 1.01 -15.42
N CYS A 122 12.51 0.68 -14.58
CA CYS A 122 11.98 -0.67 -14.49
C CYS A 122 11.30 -1.07 -15.81
N LEU A 123 11.80 -2.15 -16.42
CA LEU A 123 11.24 -2.73 -17.64
C LEU A 123 10.35 -3.94 -17.37
N GLN A 124 10.55 -4.61 -16.23
CA GLN A 124 9.85 -5.82 -15.84
C GLN A 124 9.12 -5.59 -14.53
N PHE A 125 7.79 -5.58 -14.58
CA PHE A 125 6.94 -5.33 -13.42
C PHE A 125 6.52 -6.67 -12.82
N PRO A 126 6.56 -6.84 -11.49
CA PRO A 126 5.92 -7.98 -10.85
C PRO A 126 4.43 -8.02 -11.21
N GLU A 127 4.00 -9.15 -11.77
CA GLU A 127 2.60 -9.38 -12.12
C GLU A 127 1.74 -9.36 -10.84
N PRO A 128 0.69 -8.52 -10.76
CA PRO A 128 -0.18 -8.47 -9.57
C PRO A 128 -0.69 -9.84 -9.12
N ALA A 129 -1.11 -10.68 -10.07
CA ALA A 129 -1.62 -12.02 -9.79
C ALA A 129 -0.55 -12.94 -9.16
N GLU A 130 0.73 -12.75 -9.50
CA GLU A 130 1.86 -13.49 -8.94
C GLU A 130 2.06 -13.12 -7.47
N ILE A 131 2.12 -11.82 -7.17
CA ILE A 131 2.23 -11.30 -5.80
C ILE A 131 1.05 -11.76 -4.93
N TRP A 132 -0.18 -11.68 -5.47
CA TRP A 132 -1.38 -12.17 -4.79
C TRP A 132 -1.32 -13.66 -4.47
N ALA A 133 -0.97 -14.48 -5.46
CA ALA A 133 -0.88 -15.92 -5.29
C ALA A 133 0.21 -16.28 -4.26
N HIS A 134 1.36 -15.60 -4.30
CA HIS A 134 2.42 -15.82 -3.33
C HIS A 134 1.97 -15.49 -1.90
N VAL A 135 1.47 -14.28 -1.66
CA VAL A 135 1.01 -13.87 -0.33
C VAL A 135 -0.13 -14.75 0.17
N GLY A 136 -1.04 -15.18 -0.72
CA GLY A 136 -2.10 -16.12 -0.37
C GLY A 136 -1.57 -17.47 0.14
N LYS A 137 -0.45 -17.96 -0.41
CA LYS A 137 0.18 -19.23 -0.02
C LYS A 137 0.92 -19.15 1.31
N THR A 138 1.39 -17.96 1.69
CA THR A 138 2.14 -17.78 2.95
C THR A 138 1.25 -17.44 4.14
N VAL A 139 -0.05 -17.20 3.94
CA VAL A 139 -0.98 -16.94 5.06
C VAL A 139 -0.92 -18.09 6.07
N GLY A 140 -0.64 -17.75 7.34
CA GLY A 140 -0.54 -18.72 8.43
C GLY A 140 0.79 -19.44 8.52
N THR A 141 1.77 -19.09 7.68
CA THR A 141 3.13 -19.64 7.71
C THR A 141 4.15 -18.60 8.21
N PRO A 142 5.35 -19.02 8.65
CA PRO A 142 6.42 -18.10 9.05
C PRO A 142 6.87 -17.15 7.94
N GLU A 143 6.63 -17.48 6.67
CA GLU A 143 6.99 -16.69 5.50
C GLU A 143 5.99 -15.54 5.23
N PHE A 144 4.88 -15.47 5.97
CA PHE A 144 3.88 -14.43 5.79
C PHE A 144 4.48 -13.04 6.04
N GLY A 145 4.37 -12.16 5.05
CA GLY A 145 4.89 -10.80 5.18
C GLY A 145 6.40 -10.68 5.01
N ILE A 146 7.12 -11.69 4.54
CA ILE A 146 8.55 -11.58 4.25
C ILE A 146 8.73 -11.27 2.75
N PRO A 147 9.19 -10.07 2.35
CA PRO A 147 9.44 -9.77 0.94
C PRO A 147 10.52 -10.68 0.34
N ARG A 148 10.26 -11.21 -0.85
CA ARG A 148 11.21 -12.05 -1.61
C ARG A 148 12.26 -11.19 -2.30
N VAL A 149 13.36 -10.98 -1.59
CA VAL A 149 14.54 -10.25 -2.06
C VAL A 149 15.81 -10.98 -1.65
N PRO A 150 16.94 -10.81 -2.37
CA PRO A 150 18.22 -11.37 -1.94
C PRO A 150 18.58 -10.93 -0.52
N GLY A 151 19.23 -11.79 0.28
CA GLY A 151 19.47 -11.52 1.71
C GLY A 151 20.25 -10.22 1.99
N GLN A 152 21.13 -9.80 1.07
CA GLN A 152 21.84 -8.52 1.15
C GLN A 152 20.90 -7.29 1.06
N HIS A 153 19.72 -7.49 0.46
CA HIS A 153 18.62 -6.52 0.34
C HIS A 153 17.46 -6.85 1.28
N ALA A 154 17.70 -7.59 2.37
CA ALA A 154 16.71 -7.71 3.42
C ALA A 154 16.61 -6.40 4.21
N ALA A 155 15.36 -5.96 4.45
CA ALA A 155 15.07 -4.93 5.43
C ALA A 155 15.50 -5.39 6.83
N ARG A 156 15.80 -4.44 7.73
CA ARG A 156 16.27 -4.78 9.08
C ARG A 156 15.21 -5.47 9.95
N GLN A 157 13.93 -5.19 9.71
CA GLN A 157 12.79 -5.77 10.41
C GLN A 157 11.72 -6.20 9.41
N LEU A 158 10.74 -6.97 9.88
CA LEU A 158 9.60 -7.38 9.07
C LEU A 158 8.59 -6.23 8.89
N PRO A 159 7.78 -6.23 7.81
CA PRO A 159 6.69 -5.26 7.62
C PRO A 159 5.77 -5.10 8.84
N ALA A 160 5.44 -6.21 9.52
CA ALA A 160 4.58 -6.19 10.70
C ALA A 160 5.22 -5.44 11.88
N ASP A 161 6.55 -5.52 12.03
CA ASP A 161 7.27 -4.84 13.11
C ASP A 161 7.38 -3.34 12.83
N TYR A 162 7.62 -2.95 11.57
CA TYR A 162 7.53 -1.55 11.18
C TYR A 162 6.13 -0.99 11.36
N LEU A 163 5.10 -1.76 11.06
CA LEU A 163 3.74 -1.31 11.28
C LEU A 163 3.45 -1.10 12.77
N ARG A 164 3.85 -2.04 13.65
CA ARG A 164 3.75 -1.89 15.11
C ARG A 164 4.44 -0.62 15.60
N LEU A 165 5.61 -0.34 15.03
CA LEU A 165 6.42 0.81 15.41
C LEU A 165 5.80 2.13 14.94
N PHE A 166 5.39 2.21 13.68
CA PHE A 166 5.04 3.48 13.05
C PHE A 166 3.55 3.81 13.10
N TRP A 167 2.66 2.82 13.01
CA TRP A 167 1.23 3.09 12.89
C TRP A 167 0.66 3.92 14.06
N PRO A 168 0.95 3.62 15.35
CA PRO A 168 0.40 4.39 16.46
C PRO A 168 0.81 5.88 16.42
N MET A 169 2.04 6.17 15.98
CA MET A 169 2.57 7.53 15.87
C MET A 169 2.05 8.25 14.61
N LEU A 170 1.93 7.55 13.49
CA LEU A 170 1.61 8.16 12.21
C LEU A 170 0.11 8.30 11.96
N LYS A 171 -0.74 7.46 12.54
CA LYS A 171 -2.20 7.57 12.44
C LYS A 171 -2.73 8.98 12.74
N PRO A 172 -2.37 9.66 13.85
CA PRO A 172 -2.83 11.03 14.09
C PRO A 172 -2.29 12.04 13.07
N VAL A 173 -1.08 11.84 12.54
CA VAL A 173 -0.52 12.68 11.47
C VAL A 173 -1.32 12.51 10.20
N ILE A 174 -1.59 11.26 9.79
CA ILE A 174 -2.42 10.93 8.62
C ILE A 174 -3.80 11.56 8.75
N ALA A 175 -4.46 11.41 9.90
CA ALA A 175 -5.78 11.97 10.16
C ALA A 175 -5.83 13.52 10.08
N ARG A 176 -4.74 14.20 10.44
CA ARG A 176 -4.63 15.67 10.34
C ARG A 176 -4.61 16.16 8.90
N TYR A 177 -3.95 15.44 7.99
CA TYR A 177 -3.93 15.78 6.55
C TYR A 177 -5.16 15.23 5.82
N CYS A 178 -5.63 14.05 6.20
CA CYS A 178 -6.73 13.35 5.56
C CYS A 178 -7.79 13.00 6.60
N SER A 179 -8.76 13.89 6.79
CA SER A 179 -9.87 13.68 7.73
C SER A 179 -10.76 12.48 7.36
N ASN A 180 -10.89 12.19 6.06
CA ASN A 180 -11.59 11.01 5.56
C ASN A 180 -10.62 9.81 5.41
N PRO A 181 -10.84 8.69 6.12
CA PRO A 181 -10.05 7.46 6.00
C PRO A 181 -9.93 6.90 4.57
N ALA A 182 -10.89 7.21 3.69
CA ALA A 182 -10.82 6.84 2.28
C ALA A 182 -9.57 7.38 1.56
N HIS A 183 -8.99 8.48 2.05
CA HIS A 183 -7.79 9.11 1.47
C HIS A 183 -6.47 8.63 2.11
N TRP A 184 -6.52 7.89 3.22
CA TRP A 184 -5.31 7.39 3.89
C TRP A 184 -4.47 6.48 2.99
N PRO A 185 -5.05 5.54 2.22
CA PRO A 185 -4.29 4.72 1.26
C PRO A 185 -3.53 5.56 0.24
N ILE A 186 -4.14 6.64 -0.26
CA ILE A 186 -3.55 7.53 -1.27
C ILE A 186 -2.33 8.23 -0.67
N MET A 187 -2.47 8.83 0.51
CA MET A 187 -1.38 9.52 1.21
C MET A 187 -0.19 8.58 1.49
N CYS A 188 -0.46 7.37 1.99
CA CYS A 188 0.59 6.38 2.24
C CYS A 188 1.24 5.87 0.94
N SER A 189 0.44 5.64 -0.10
CA SER A 189 0.96 5.19 -1.41
C SER A 189 1.82 6.25 -2.10
N LEU A 190 1.47 7.53 -1.96
CA LEU A 190 2.29 8.65 -2.43
C LEU A 190 3.62 8.74 -1.65
N ALA A 191 3.63 8.41 -0.37
CA ALA A 191 4.87 8.37 0.41
C ALA A 191 5.77 7.22 -0.04
N LEU A 192 5.17 6.05 -0.31
CA LEU A 192 5.87 4.89 -0.87
C LEU A 192 6.42 5.16 -2.28
N GLN A 193 5.66 5.85 -3.13
CA GLN A 193 6.12 6.32 -4.44
C GLN A 193 7.39 7.18 -4.32
N GLN A 194 7.36 8.20 -3.45
CA GLN A 194 8.52 9.06 -3.18
C GLN A 194 9.71 8.30 -2.60
N ALA A 195 9.45 7.23 -1.82
CA ALA A 195 10.53 6.39 -1.32
C ALA A 195 11.20 5.60 -2.43
N ILE A 196 10.44 5.06 -3.40
CA ILE A 196 11.00 4.40 -4.59
C ILE A 196 11.88 5.37 -5.39
N GLU A 197 11.42 6.61 -5.59
CA GLU A 197 12.20 7.68 -6.22
C GLU A 197 13.49 7.98 -5.44
N LYS A 198 13.40 8.09 -4.11
CA LYS A 198 14.54 8.42 -3.23
C LYS A 198 15.62 7.34 -3.18
N VAL A 199 15.26 6.08 -3.41
CA VAL A 199 16.23 4.96 -3.38
C VAL A 199 16.80 4.62 -4.76
N GLN A 200 16.46 5.39 -5.79
CA GLN A 200 16.98 5.21 -7.13
C GLN A 200 18.51 5.13 -7.13
N GLY A 201 19.06 4.15 -7.86
CA GLY A 201 20.51 3.90 -7.94
C GLY A 201 21.09 3.15 -6.73
N ARG A 202 20.33 2.94 -5.64
CA ARG A 202 20.74 2.14 -4.48
C ARG A 202 20.09 0.76 -4.44
N ILE A 203 18.85 0.67 -4.94
CA ILE A 203 18.08 -0.56 -5.10
C ILE A 203 17.62 -0.59 -6.56
N ASP A 204 17.69 -1.75 -7.19
CA ASP A 204 17.08 -1.98 -8.50
C ASP A 204 15.56 -1.67 -8.48
N ALA A 205 15.03 -1.09 -9.55
CA ALA A 205 13.65 -0.61 -9.57
C ALA A 205 12.60 -1.73 -9.50
N GLU A 206 12.86 -2.90 -10.10
CA GLU A 206 12.00 -4.08 -9.97
C GLU A 206 12.01 -4.59 -8.52
N MET A 207 13.20 -4.66 -7.91
CA MET A 207 13.35 -5.08 -6.52
C MET A 207 12.66 -4.12 -5.55
N ALA A 208 12.78 -2.81 -5.76
CA ALA A 208 12.10 -1.80 -4.95
C ALA A 208 10.58 -1.96 -5.04
N MET A 209 10.05 -2.18 -6.25
CA MET A 209 8.63 -2.46 -6.47
C MET A 209 8.18 -3.76 -5.80
N ARG A 210 8.94 -4.85 -5.94
CA ARG A 210 8.61 -6.12 -5.30
C ARG A 210 8.57 -5.97 -3.79
N MET A 211 9.57 -5.34 -3.19
CA MET A 211 9.62 -5.10 -1.75
C MET A 211 8.43 -4.28 -1.26
N ALA A 212 8.09 -3.20 -1.98
CA ALA A 212 6.94 -2.36 -1.69
C ALA A 212 5.62 -3.16 -1.70
N LEU A 213 5.38 -3.93 -2.76
CA LEU A 213 4.14 -4.71 -2.93
C LEU A 213 4.05 -5.90 -1.97
N GLU A 214 5.14 -6.63 -1.76
CA GLU A 214 5.19 -7.78 -0.84
C GLU A 214 5.24 -7.36 0.63
N SER A 215 5.48 -6.07 0.93
CA SER A 215 5.23 -5.50 2.25
C SER A 215 3.77 -5.03 2.40
N ALA A 216 3.21 -4.40 1.36
CA ALA A 216 1.85 -3.85 1.41
C ALA A 216 0.76 -4.93 1.44
N LEU A 217 0.84 -5.91 0.54
CA LEU A 217 -0.25 -6.89 0.39
C LEU A 217 -0.49 -7.74 1.66
N PRO A 218 0.54 -8.27 2.35
CA PRO A 218 0.35 -8.97 3.62
C PRO A 218 -0.21 -8.07 4.71
N MET A 219 0.27 -6.82 4.81
CA MET A 219 -0.17 -5.87 5.83
C MET A 219 -1.59 -5.34 5.59
N ALA A 220 -2.09 -5.43 4.36
CA ALA A 220 -3.52 -5.21 4.09
C ALA A 220 -4.43 -6.33 4.65
N ARG A 221 -3.85 -7.48 5.05
CA ARG A 221 -4.58 -8.70 5.43
C ARG A 221 -4.41 -9.12 6.88
N ILE A 222 -3.52 -8.48 7.63
CA ILE A 222 -3.36 -8.75 9.08
C ILE A 222 -4.60 -8.29 9.84
N HIS A 223 -4.93 -8.92 10.96
CA HIS A 223 -5.96 -8.37 11.86
C HIS A 223 -5.43 -7.09 12.53
N ALA A 224 -6.25 -6.03 12.55
CA ALA A 224 -5.90 -4.77 13.21
C ALA A 224 -5.96 -4.88 14.74
N ASP A 225 -5.05 -5.65 15.33
CA ASP A 225 -4.76 -5.60 16.77
C ASP A 225 -3.81 -4.42 17.09
N PHE A 226 -3.53 -3.57 16.09
CA PHE A 226 -2.73 -2.33 16.17
C PHE A 226 -3.60 -1.10 16.49
N SER A 227 -4.75 -1.30 17.13
CA SER A 227 -5.77 -0.29 17.43
C SER A 227 -5.41 0.57 18.62
#